data_AF-A0A0P9I5D3-F1
#
_entry.id   AF-A0A0P9I5D3-F1
#
_cell.length_a   1.000
_cell.length_b   1.000
_cell.length_c   1.000
_cell.angle_alpha   90.00
_cell.angle_beta   90.00
_cell.angle_gamma   90.00
#
_symmetry.space_group_name_H-M   'P 1'
#
loop_
_entity.id
_entity.type
_entity.pdbx_description
1 polymer ?
#
loop_
_entity_poly.entity_id
_entity_poly.type
_entity_poly.pdbx_seq_one_letter_code
_entity_poly.pdbx_strand_id
1 'polypeptide(L)'
;TEGPGMIEGRVSAGVFVGKGSDLGGGCSTMGTLSGGGNIIIKVGEGCLIGANAGIGIPLGDRNTVESGLYVTAGTKVALLDENNELVKIVKARELAGQTDLLFRRNSQTGAVECKTHKSAVELNEALHAHN
;
A
#
# COMPACT_ATOMS: atom_id res chain seq x y z
N THR A 1 17.98 -2.04 1.92
CA THR A 1 17.30 -1.39 0.79
C THR A 1 18.09 -1.70 -0.47
N GLU A 2 17.45 -1.72 -1.63
CA GLU A 2 18.10 -1.82 -2.94
C GLU A 2 18.11 -0.43 -3.57
N GLY A 3 19.29 0.14 -3.81
CA GLY A 3 19.42 1.47 -4.40
C GLY A 3 19.22 1.47 -5.93
N PRO A 4 18.96 2.63 -6.56
CA PRO A 4 18.77 3.96 -5.96
C PRO A 4 17.41 4.10 -5.24
N GLY A 5 17.25 5.12 -4.40
CA GLY A 5 15.99 5.46 -3.71
C GLY A 5 16.23 6.41 -2.54
N MET A 6 15.24 7.24 -2.20
CA MET A 6 15.30 8.20 -1.11
C MET A 6 14.70 7.61 0.18
N ILE A 7 15.45 7.59 1.28
CA ILE A 7 14.95 7.11 2.59
C ILE A 7 14.97 8.24 3.62
N GLU A 8 13.80 8.82 3.87
CA GLU A 8 13.59 9.86 4.89
C GLU A 8 12.61 9.41 6.01
N GLY A 9 12.16 8.15 5.95
CA GLY A 9 11.27 7.54 6.93
C GLY A 9 11.92 6.42 7.75
N ARG A 10 11.09 5.69 8.51
CA ARG A 10 11.51 4.57 9.37
C ARG A 10 11.38 3.23 8.63
N VAL A 11 12.49 2.51 8.51
CA VAL A 11 12.56 1.14 8.01
C VAL A 11 12.68 0.17 9.19
N SER A 12 11.61 -0.57 9.49
CA SER A 12 11.63 -1.54 10.59
C SER A 12 12.54 -2.75 10.30
N ALA A 13 12.95 -3.45 11.36
CA ALA A 13 13.74 -4.68 11.22
C ALA A 13 13.05 -5.70 10.30
N GLY A 14 13.83 -6.29 9.40
CA GLY A 14 13.35 -7.24 8.38
C GLY A 14 12.77 -6.57 7.13
N VAL A 15 12.35 -5.30 7.19
CA VAL A 15 11.73 -4.64 6.02
C VAL A 15 12.76 -4.40 4.92
N PHE A 16 12.40 -4.84 3.72
CA PHE A 16 13.18 -4.57 2.51
C PHE A 16 12.46 -3.55 1.64
N VAL A 17 13.23 -2.60 1.09
CA VAL A 17 12.74 -1.58 0.16
C VAL A 17 13.44 -1.82 -1.17
N GLY A 18 12.65 -2.06 -2.21
CA GLY A 18 13.11 -2.29 -3.57
C GLY A 18 13.62 -1.02 -4.26
N LYS A 19 14.22 -1.24 -5.43
CA LYS A 19 14.84 -0.21 -6.26
C LYS A 19 13.88 0.90 -6.67
N GLY A 20 14.37 2.15 -6.65
CA GLY A 20 13.64 3.33 -7.10
C GLY A 20 12.47 3.71 -6.19
N SER A 21 12.37 3.11 -5.01
CA SER A 21 11.30 3.43 -4.05
C SER A 21 11.73 4.54 -3.10
N ASP A 22 10.83 5.51 -2.93
CA ASP A 22 11.03 6.68 -2.10
C ASP A 22 10.15 6.63 -0.84
N LEU A 23 10.78 6.77 0.32
CA LEU A 23 10.15 6.86 1.63
C LEU A 23 10.27 8.30 2.11
N GLY A 24 9.16 9.04 2.05
CA GLY A 24 9.11 10.45 2.44
C GLY A 24 9.32 10.69 3.94
N GLY A 25 9.70 11.93 4.27
CA GLY A 25 10.03 12.37 5.62
C GLY A 25 9.06 11.90 6.70
N GLY A 26 9.56 11.16 7.69
CA GLY A 26 8.79 10.74 8.86
C GLY A 26 7.82 9.57 8.62
N CYS A 27 7.79 8.98 7.43
CA CYS A 27 6.92 7.84 7.14
C CYS A 27 7.29 6.59 7.97
N SER A 28 6.38 5.62 8.05
CA SER A 28 6.53 4.41 8.88
C SER A 28 6.37 3.14 8.06
N THR A 29 7.32 2.22 8.17
CA THR A 29 7.10 0.82 7.75
C THR A 29 6.94 -0.03 9.00
N MET A 30 5.84 -0.79 9.11
CA MET A 30 5.68 -1.78 10.17
C MET A 30 6.63 -2.96 9.90
N GLY A 31 7.26 -3.54 10.92
CA GLY A 31 8.22 -4.64 10.73
C GLY A 31 7.55 -5.97 10.41
N THR A 32 6.93 -6.55 11.44
CA THR A 32 6.13 -7.77 11.36
C THR A 32 4.70 -7.47 11.75
N LEU A 33 3.75 -8.13 11.11
CA LEU A 33 2.34 -8.10 11.54
C LEU A 33 2.17 -8.76 12.90
N SER A 34 2.23 -7.96 13.97
CA SER A 34 1.91 -8.42 15.32
C SER A 34 0.43 -8.82 15.39
N GLY A 35 0.16 -10.13 15.44
CA GLY A 35 -1.19 -10.67 15.61
C GLY A 35 -1.78 -11.48 14.45
N GLY A 36 -0.98 -12.13 13.59
CA GLY A 36 -1.59 -13.10 12.67
C GLY A 36 -0.73 -13.74 11.58
N GLY A 37 0.55 -13.41 11.45
CA GLY A 37 1.41 -14.09 10.49
C GLY A 37 2.79 -13.46 10.47
N ASN A 38 3.83 -14.29 10.41
CA ASN A 38 5.23 -13.90 10.27
C ASN A 38 5.53 -13.28 8.89
N ILE A 39 4.65 -12.41 8.39
CA ILE A 39 4.83 -11.71 7.12
C ILE A 39 5.68 -10.48 7.41
N ILE A 40 6.90 -10.54 6.90
CA ILE A 40 7.83 -9.41 6.88
C ILE A 40 7.32 -8.43 5.81
N ILE A 41 7.11 -7.17 6.19
CA ILE A 41 6.69 -6.14 5.24
C ILE A 41 7.81 -5.90 4.21
N LYS A 42 7.45 -5.88 2.92
CA LYS A 42 8.33 -5.49 1.82
C LYS A 42 7.70 -4.29 1.10
N VAL A 43 8.54 -3.40 0.61
CA VAL A 43 8.17 -2.37 -0.38
C VAL A 43 8.78 -2.80 -1.72
N GLY A 44 7.96 -2.89 -2.75
CA GLY A 44 8.39 -3.19 -4.12
C GLY A 44 9.29 -2.12 -4.73
N GLU A 45 9.46 -2.17 -6.04
CA GLU A 45 10.22 -1.21 -6.83
C GLU A 45 9.35 -0.01 -7.25
N GLY A 46 9.94 1.19 -7.33
CA GLY A 46 9.26 2.39 -7.84
C GLY A 46 8.07 2.87 -6.99
N CYS A 47 8.02 2.50 -5.71
CA CYS A 47 6.97 2.93 -4.80
C CYS A 47 7.22 4.35 -4.27
N LEU A 48 6.15 5.04 -3.88
CA LEU A 48 6.22 6.33 -3.20
C LEU A 48 5.40 6.28 -1.91
N ILE A 49 6.06 6.34 -0.76
CA ILE A 49 5.39 6.45 0.54
C ILE A 49 5.49 7.91 0.98
N GLY A 50 4.36 8.61 1.03
CA GLY A 50 4.32 10.04 1.34
C GLY A 50 4.87 10.37 2.74
N ALA A 51 5.20 11.66 2.94
CA ALA A 51 5.68 12.16 4.23
C ALA A 51 4.64 11.88 5.33
N ASN A 52 5.11 11.45 6.50
CA ASN A 52 4.28 11.04 7.64
C ASN A 52 3.23 9.96 7.35
N ALA A 53 3.29 9.29 6.20
CA ALA A 53 2.44 8.14 5.90
C ALA A 53 2.90 6.89 6.67
N GLY A 54 2.15 5.81 6.57
CA GLY A 54 2.59 4.52 7.12
C GLY A 54 1.98 3.32 6.43
N ILE A 55 2.74 2.23 6.41
CA ILE A 55 2.31 0.95 5.84
C ILE A 55 2.40 -0.17 6.88
N GLY A 56 1.34 -0.97 6.94
CA GLY A 56 1.23 -2.19 7.72
C GLY A 56 0.93 -3.41 6.85
N ILE A 57 1.09 -3.31 5.54
CA ILE A 57 0.97 -4.38 4.54
C ILE A 57 2.16 -4.34 3.58
N PRO A 58 2.59 -5.48 3.01
CA PRO A 58 3.54 -5.47 1.90
C PRO A 58 2.97 -4.72 0.69
N LEU A 59 3.80 -3.89 0.07
CA LEU A 59 3.47 -3.23 -1.21
C LEU A 59 4.16 -3.97 -2.35
N GLY A 60 3.42 -4.21 -3.43
CA GLY A 60 4.02 -4.55 -4.72
C GLY A 60 4.70 -3.33 -5.34
N ASP A 61 5.05 -3.43 -6.61
CA ASP A 61 5.75 -2.37 -7.33
C ASP A 61 4.82 -1.19 -7.67
N ARG A 62 5.40 0.01 -7.80
CA ARG A 62 4.72 1.24 -8.26
C ARG A 62 3.50 1.63 -7.44
N ASN A 63 3.47 1.24 -6.17
CA ASN A 63 2.43 1.66 -5.25
C ASN A 63 2.73 3.05 -4.67
N THR A 64 1.68 3.85 -4.51
CA THR A 64 1.75 5.17 -3.88
C THR A 64 0.85 5.21 -2.64
N VAL A 65 1.37 5.78 -1.55
CA VAL A 65 0.60 6.06 -0.33
C VAL A 65 0.64 7.56 -0.07
N GLU A 66 -0.53 8.19 -0.03
CA GLU A 66 -0.69 9.61 0.28
C GLU A 66 0.03 10.01 1.58
N SER A 67 0.62 11.20 1.60
CA SER A 67 1.19 11.79 2.81
C SER A 67 0.18 11.82 3.96
N GLY A 68 0.63 11.44 5.17
CA GLY A 68 -0.20 11.38 6.37
C GLY A 68 -1.19 10.21 6.44
N LEU A 69 -1.31 9.36 5.40
CA LEU A 69 -2.15 8.18 5.43
C LEU A 69 -1.41 6.99 6.04
N TYR A 70 -1.95 6.41 7.11
CA TYR A 70 -1.50 5.12 7.64
C TYR A 70 -2.43 3.99 7.17
N VAL A 71 -1.90 3.04 6.39
CA VAL A 71 -2.59 1.85 5.90
C VAL A 71 -2.24 0.65 6.77
N THR A 72 -3.10 0.31 7.73
CA THR A 72 -2.95 -0.91 8.53
C THR A 72 -3.58 -2.10 7.81
N ALA A 73 -3.16 -3.34 8.11
CA ALA A 73 -3.74 -4.54 7.50
C ALA A 73 -5.27 -4.69 7.68
N GLY A 74 -5.81 -4.14 8.76
CA GLY A 74 -7.25 -4.15 9.06
C GLY A 74 -8.01 -2.94 8.52
N THR A 75 -7.32 -1.93 7.97
CA THR A 75 -7.96 -0.75 7.38
C THR A 75 -8.93 -1.21 6.29
N LYS A 76 -10.20 -0.82 6.41
CA LYS A 76 -11.19 -1.01 5.34
C LYS A 76 -10.91 0.03 4.25
N VAL A 77 -10.78 -0.45 3.02
CA VAL A 77 -10.40 0.35 1.87
C VAL A 77 -11.51 0.23 0.82
N ALA A 78 -12.04 1.37 0.39
CA ALA A 78 -12.90 1.46 -0.78
C ALA A 78 -12.04 1.25 -2.04
N LEU A 79 -12.16 0.08 -2.66
CA LEU A 79 -11.45 -0.24 -3.88
C LEU A 79 -12.19 0.38 -5.06
N LEU A 80 -11.48 1.20 -5.82
CA LEU A 80 -12.00 1.94 -6.97
C LEU A 80 -11.38 1.43 -8.27
N ASP A 81 -12.19 1.33 -9.31
CA ASP A 81 -11.70 1.06 -10.65
C ASP A 81 -11.07 2.31 -11.31
N GLU A 82 -10.67 2.18 -12.57
CA GLU A 82 -10.09 3.26 -13.37
C GLU A 82 -11.01 4.50 -13.50
N ASN A 83 -12.33 4.32 -13.39
CA ASN A 83 -13.32 5.39 -13.47
C ASN A 83 -13.63 6.02 -12.10
N ASN A 84 -12.96 5.56 -11.03
CA ASN A 84 -13.23 5.89 -9.64
C ASN A 84 -14.57 5.35 -9.11
N GLU A 85 -15.15 4.36 -9.78
CA GLU A 85 -16.37 3.71 -9.31
C GLU A 85 -16.03 2.70 -8.21
N LEU A 86 -16.86 2.65 -7.17
CA LEU A 86 -16.68 1.72 -6.06
C LEU A 86 -16.94 0.30 -6.54
N VAL A 87 -15.89 -0.53 -6.54
CA VAL A 87 -16.00 -1.96 -6.85
C VAL A 87 -16.45 -2.73 -5.61
N LYS A 88 -15.72 -2.59 -4.51
CA LYS A 88 -16.03 -3.21 -3.20
C LYS A 88 -15.21 -2.61 -2.08
N ILE A 89 -15.58 -2.92 -0.84
CA ILE A 89 -14.80 -2.58 0.35
C ILE A 89 -14.05 -3.84 0.81
N VAL A 90 -12.72 -3.77 0.86
CA VAL A 90 -11.83 -4.87 1.30
C VAL A 90 -10.99 -4.45 2.48
N LYS A 91 -10.41 -5.41 3.22
CA LYS A 91 -9.34 -5.09 4.16
C LYS A 91 -8.05 -4.86 3.36
N ALA A 92 -7.21 -3.91 3.78
CA ALA A 92 -5.96 -3.61 3.09
C ALA A 92 -5.03 -4.82 2.94
N ARG A 93 -5.09 -5.80 3.87
CA ARG A 93 -4.34 -7.06 3.74
C ARG A 93 -4.64 -7.85 2.46
N GLU A 94 -5.82 -7.69 1.88
CA GLU A 94 -6.22 -8.35 0.62
C GLU A 94 -5.54 -7.70 -0.60
N LEU A 95 -5.02 -6.48 -0.44
CA LEU A 95 -4.28 -5.73 -1.46
C LEU A 95 -2.75 -5.88 -1.30
N ALA A 96 -2.30 -6.73 -0.37
CA ALA A 96 -0.88 -6.93 -0.10
C ALA A 96 -0.15 -7.47 -1.33
N GLY A 97 0.98 -6.86 -1.68
CA GLY A 97 1.82 -7.28 -2.82
C GLY A 97 1.27 -6.95 -4.20
N GLN A 98 0.04 -6.43 -4.31
CA GLN A 98 -0.49 -5.92 -5.57
C GLN A 98 0.29 -4.67 -6.00
N THR A 99 0.34 -4.47 -7.31
CA THR A 99 1.13 -3.44 -8.00
C THR A 99 0.22 -2.36 -8.59
N ASP A 100 0.77 -1.17 -8.83
CA ASP A 100 0.09 -0.03 -9.47
C ASP A 100 -1.14 0.47 -8.68
N LEU A 101 -1.04 0.48 -7.36
CA LEU A 101 -2.09 0.95 -6.45
C LEU A 101 -1.80 2.35 -5.89
N LEU A 102 -2.82 3.20 -5.85
CA LEU A 102 -2.77 4.49 -5.14
C LEU A 102 -3.69 4.45 -3.92
N PHE A 103 -3.12 4.49 -2.73
CA PHE A 103 -3.84 4.62 -1.47
C PHE A 103 -3.96 6.10 -1.08
N ARG A 104 -5.20 6.56 -0.84
CA ARG A 104 -5.49 7.93 -0.39
C ARG A 104 -6.64 7.98 0.61
N ARG A 105 -6.78 9.08 1.32
CA ARG A 105 -7.95 9.41 2.12
C ARG A 105 -8.74 10.50 1.38
N ASN A 106 -10.00 10.22 1.11
CA ASN A 106 -10.91 11.22 0.60
C ASN A 106 -11.06 12.35 1.62
N SER A 107 -10.67 13.56 1.25
CA SER A 107 -10.64 14.71 2.16
C SER A 107 -12.03 15.25 2.53
N GLN A 108 -13.06 14.92 1.74
CA GLN A 108 -14.44 15.34 2.01
C GLN A 108 -15.19 14.31 2.86
N THR A 109 -15.01 13.02 2.59
CA THR A 109 -15.77 11.94 3.26
C THR A 109 -14.99 11.24 4.37
N GLY A 110 -13.65 11.38 4.39
CA GLY A 110 -12.76 10.65 5.28
C GLY A 110 -12.53 9.18 4.90
N ALA A 111 -13.16 8.69 3.83
CA ALA A 111 -13.00 7.30 3.38
C ALA A 111 -11.55 7.03 2.95
N VAL A 112 -11.00 5.88 3.34
CA VAL A 112 -9.73 5.39 2.78
C VAL A 112 -10.05 4.68 1.48
N GLU A 113 -9.44 5.13 0.39
CA GLU A 113 -9.66 4.67 -0.97
C GLU A 113 -8.37 4.05 -1.52
N CYS A 114 -8.52 3.03 -2.36
CA CYS A 114 -7.45 2.53 -3.22
C CYS A 114 -7.90 2.66 -4.67
N LYS A 115 -7.22 3.53 -5.42
CA LYS A 115 -7.41 3.70 -6.85
C LYS A 115 -6.49 2.75 -7.61
N THR A 116 -7.00 2.24 -8.72
CA THR A 116 -6.28 1.34 -9.61
C THR A 116 -6.45 1.79 -11.06
N HIS A 117 -5.58 1.32 -11.94
CA HIS A 117 -5.73 1.48 -13.40
C HIS A 117 -6.44 0.28 -14.04
N LYS A 118 -7.10 -0.55 -13.24
CA LYS A 118 -7.75 -1.80 -13.67
C LYS A 118 -9.25 -1.61 -13.70
N SER A 119 -9.90 -2.32 -14.62
CA SER A 119 -11.35 -2.49 -14.63
C SER A 119 -11.81 -3.32 -13.43
N ALA A 120 -13.11 -3.23 -13.10
CA ALA A 120 -13.71 -4.02 -12.02
C ALA A 120 -13.51 -5.55 -12.21
N VAL A 121 -13.49 -6.03 -13.46
CA VAL A 121 -13.28 -7.45 -13.79
C VAL A 121 -11.85 -7.89 -13.47
N GLU A 122 -10.86 -7.15 -13.95
CA GLU A 122 -9.44 -7.42 -13.70
C GLU A 122 -9.10 -7.34 -12.20
N LEU A 123 -9.75 -6.43 -11.47
CA LEU A 123 -9.61 -6.33 -10.01
C LEU A 123 -10.15 -7.55 -9.30
N ASN A 124 -11.29 -8.07 -9.75
CA ASN A 124 -11.87 -9.25 -9.15
C ASN A 124 -10.98 -10.47 -9.40
N GLU A 125 -10.51 -10.66 -10.62
CA GLU A 125 -9.55 -11.73 -10.95
C GLU A 125 -8.28 -11.64 -10.11
N ALA A 126 -7.66 -10.47 -10.02
CA ALA A 126 -6.42 -10.26 -9.27
C ALA A 126 -6.56 -10.55 -7.76
N LEU A 127 -7.73 -10.28 -7.18
CA LEU A 127 -8.01 -10.54 -5.77
C LEU A 127 -8.34 -12.00 -5.48
N HIS A 128 -8.90 -12.72 -6.46
CA HIS A 128 -9.31 -14.11 -6.30
C HIS A 128 -8.26 -15.12 -6.78
N ALA A 129 -7.29 -14.72 -7.59
CA ALA A 129 -6.19 -15.58 -8.04
C ALA A 129 -5.22 -16.01 -6.90
N HIS A 130 -5.30 -15.38 -5.73
CA HIS A 130 -4.43 -15.61 -4.58
C HIS A 130 -5.14 -16.16 -3.33
N ASN A 131 -6.40 -16.58 -3.46
CA ASN A 131 -7.10 -17.37 -2.43
C ASN A 131 -7.02 -18.87 -2.75
#